data_AF-A0A929KPK2-F1
#
_entry.id   AF-A0A929KPK2-F1
#
_cell.length_a   1.000
_cell.length_b   1.000
_cell.length_c   1.000
_cell.angle_alpha   90.00
_cell.angle_beta   90.00
_cell.angle_gamma   90.00
#
_symmetry.space_group_name_H-M   'P 1'
#
loop_
_entity.id
_entity.type
_entity.pdbx_description
1 polymer ?
#
loop_
_entity_poly.entity_id
_entity_poly.type
_entity_poly.pdbx_seq_one_letter_code
_entity_poly.pdbx_strand_id
1 'polypeptide(L)'
;MGLLVPVVGPSGAGKDTLMAEARHRLGADERFVFVRRVITRPASAGGEDHEPASEEAFEAMAAGGGFAFHWQAHGLRYGIPRSIEADLAAGKLVLANLSRSVLAEAAERYNTRVLVITAPLELLANRLAARGRETAEDISQRLAREVELPPGIPMMTVMNDGTPSEGADRLVVRLREAVFFASCSQPQQSARV
;
A
#
# COMPACT_ATOMS: atom_id res chain seq x y z
N MET A 1 18.87 -4.42 -4.59
CA MET A 1 17.82 -3.62 -5.26
C MET A 1 16.63 -3.60 -4.32
N GLY A 2 16.07 -2.42 -4.02
CA GLY A 2 14.94 -2.31 -3.09
C GLY A 2 13.68 -3.05 -3.59
N LEU A 3 12.72 -3.21 -2.69
CA LEU A 3 11.45 -3.89 -2.96
C LEU A 3 10.30 -2.92 -2.77
N LEU A 4 9.54 -2.64 -3.83
CA LEU A 4 8.28 -1.95 -3.72
C LEU A 4 7.20 -2.96 -3.29
N VAL A 5 6.46 -2.61 -2.25
CA VAL A 5 5.31 -3.40 -1.76
C VAL A 5 4.04 -2.55 -1.84
N PRO A 6 3.30 -2.64 -2.96
CA PRO A 6 1.98 -2.07 -3.10
C PRO A 6 1.00 -2.78 -2.19
N VAL A 7 0.34 -2.02 -1.31
CA VAL A 7 -0.74 -2.53 -0.45
C VAL A 7 -2.07 -2.30 -1.14
N VAL A 8 -2.78 -3.38 -1.42
CA VAL A 8 -4.11 -3.37 -2.03
C VAL A 8 -5.09 -4.21 -1.22
N GLY A 9 -6.37 -4.10 -1.54
CA GLY A 9 -7.43 -4.85 -0.88
C GLY A 9 -8.76 -4.11 -0.88
N PRO A 10 -9.87 -4.79 -0.59
CA PRO A 10 -11.20 -4.19 -0.63
C PRO A 10 -11.34 -3.04 0.37
N SER A 11 -12.35 -2.20 0.15
CA SER A 11 -12.77 -1.22 1.17
C SER A 11 -13.21 -1.97 2.43
N GLY A 12 -12.91 -1.45 3.62
CA GLY A 12 -13.22 -2.12 4.88
C GLY A 12 -12.22 -3.20 5.32
N ALA A 13 -11.22 -3.55 4.50
CA ALA A 13 -10.19 -4.53 4.87
C ALA A 13 -9.27 -4.09 6.02
N GLY A 14 -9.26 -2.81 6.38
CA GLY A 14 -8.43 -2.27 7.46
C GLY A 14 -6.97 -1.98 7.07
N LYS A 15 -6.70 -1.74 5.78
CA LYS A 15 -5.35 -1.44 5.24
C LYS A 15 -4.62 -0.37 6.05
N ASP A 16 -5.21 0.82 6.17
CA ASP A 16 -4.56 1.96 6.82
C ASP A 16 -4.29 1.69 8.30
N THR A 17 -5.22 1.02 8.97
CA THR A 17 -5.07 0.60 10.37
C THR A 17 -3.90 -0.36 10.55
N LEU A 18 -3.80 -1.42 9.73
CA LEU A 18 -2.70 -2.37 9.83
C LEU A 18 -1.36 -1.75 9.45
N MET A 19 -1.34 -0.87 8.44
CA MET A 19 -0.13 -0.16 8.05
C MET A 19 0.36 0.80 9.15
N ALA A 20 -0.54 1.52 9.82
CA ALA A 20 -0.18 2.40 10.93
C ALA A 20 0.41 1.61 12.11
N GLU A 21 -0.23 0.49 12.46
CA GLU A 21 0.23 -0.38 13.55
C GLU A 21 1.57 -1.06 13.21
N ALA A 22 1.74 -1.54 11.98
CA ALA A 22 3.01 -2.10 11.51
C ALA A 22 4.13 -1.04 11.48
N ARG A 23 3.82 0.22 11.11
CA ARG A 23 4.76 1.34 11.17
C ARG A 23 5.24 1.59 12.60
N HIS A 24 4.35 1.52 13.58
CA HIS A 24 4.74 1.65 14.98
C HIS A 24 5.69 0.51 15.40
N ARG A 25 5.40 -0.74 15.02
CA ARG A 25 6.22 -1.91 15.38
C ARG A 25 7.57 -1.99 14.67
N LEU A 26 7.65 -1.48 13.45
CA LEU A 26 8.85 -1.52 12.61
C LEU A 26 9.59 -0.17 12.55
N GLY A 27 9.13 0.85 13.27
CA GLY A 27 9.63 2.24 13.11
C GLY A 27 11.10 2.44 13.44
N ALA A 28 11.72 1.55 14.21
CA ALA A 28 13.16 1.57 14.51
C ALA A 28 14.02 0.84 13.45
N ASP A 29 13.40 0.14 12.51
CA ASP A 29 14.09 -0.66 11.50
C ASP A 29 14.09 0.06 10.15
N GLU A 30 15.22 0.70 9.84
CA GLU A 30 15.40 1.55 8.65
C GLU A 30 15.25 0.79 7.31
N ARG A 31 15.18 -0.54 7.33
CA ARG A 31 14.90 -1.35 6.14
C ARG A 31 13.46 -1.18 5.65
N PHE A 32 12.55 -0.71 6.50
CA PHE A 32 11.13 -0.54 6.18
C PHE A 32 10.77 0.94 6.06
N VAL A 33 10.21 1.31 4.91
CA VAL A 33 9.71 2.66 4.66
C VAL A 33 8.21 2.60 4.44
N PHE A 34 7.46 3.28 5.30
CA PHE A 34 6.01 3.43 5.18
C PHE A 34 5.71 4.74 4.48
N VAL A 35 5.27 4.65 3.23
CA VAL A 35 5.08 5.84 2.39
C VAL A 35 3.82 6.59 2.80
N ARG A 36 3.99 7.89 3.07
CA ARG A 36 2.88 8.82 3.22
C ARG A 36 2.44 9.33 1.85
N ARG A 37 1.15 9.19 1.54
CA ARG A 37 0.59 9.64 0.25
C ARG A 37 0.34 11.13 0.25
N VAL A 38 0.42 11.76 -0.92
CA VAL A 38 -0.15 13.10 -1.13
C VAL A 38 -1.57 12.92 -1.66
N ILE A 39 -2.57 13.56 -1.05
CA ILE A 39 -3.98 13.40 -1.42
C ILE A 39 -4.68 14.75 -1.41
N THR A 40 -5.61 14.99 -2.33
CA THR A 40 -6.43 16.23 -2.34
C THR A 40 -7.53 16.26 -1.27
N ARG A 41 -7.51 15.31 -0.34
CA ARG A 41 -8.43 15.26 0.79
C ARG A 41 -7.90 16.17 1.92
N PRO A 42 -8.76 16.96 2.58
CA PRO A 42 -8.35 17.70 3.77
C PRO A 42 -7.90 16.76 4.90
N ALA A 43 -6.81 17.10 5.59
CA ALA A 43 -6.35 16.31 6.74
C ALA A 43 -7.41 16.24 7.87
N SER A 44 -8.24 17.29 8.00
CA SER A 44 -9.33 17.36 8.98
C SER A 44 -10.46 16.35 8.74
N ALA A 45 -10.55 15.74 7.53
CA ALA A 45 -11.55 14.72 7.22
C ALA A 45 -11.29 13.38 7.94
N GLY A 46 -10.14 13.23 8.59
CA GLY A 46 -9.72 12.00 9.25
C GLY A 46 -9.44 10.85 8.26
N GLY A 47 -9.09 9.69 8.81
CA GLY A 47 -8.76 8.50 8.02
C GLY A 47 -7.27 8.18 8.08
N GLU A 48 -6.65 8.01 6.91
CA GLU A 48 -5.22 7.67 6.84
C GLU A 48 -4.31 8.86 7.17
N ASP A 49 -3.11 8.59 7.66
CA ASP A 49 -2.01 9.55 7.75
C ASP A 49 -1.49 9.85 6.33
N HIS A 50 -1.90 11.00 5.78
CA HIS A 50 -1.54 11.48 4.44
C HIS A 50 -1.07 12.93 4.49
N GLU A 51 -0.39 13.35 3.44
CA GLU A 51 -0.07 14.74 3.15
C GLU A 51 -1.22 15.38 2.35
N PRO A 52 -1.96 16.35 2.93
CA PRO A 52 -3.01 17.03 2.20
C PRO A 52 -2.41 18.01 1.17
N ALA A 53 -3.00 18.10 -0.01
CA ALA A 53 -2.69 19.11 -1.02
C ALA A 53 -3.97 19.75 -1.57
N SER A 54 -3.89 20.99 -2.07
CA SER A 54 -4.96 21.52 -2.92
C SER A 54 -4.90 20.85 -4.30
N GLU A 55 -5.97 20.96 -5.08
CA GLU A 55 -5.98 20.47 -6.47
C GLU A 55 -4.85 21.14 -7.29
N GLU A 56 -4.68 22.45 -7.16
CA GLU A 56 -3.65 23.22 -7.89
C GLU A 56 -2.24 22.80 -7.48
N ALA A 57 -2.00 22.61 -6.18
CA ALA A 57 -0.70 22.16 -5.67
C ALA A 57 -0.37 20.73 -6.14
N PHE A 58 -1.37 19.85 -6.14
CA PHE A 58 -1.21 18.48 -6.62
C PHE A 58 -0.86 18.47 -8.12
N GLU A 59 -1.59 19.24 -8.93
CA GLU A 59 -1.35 19.33 -10.38
C GLU A 59 0.03 19.91 -10.69
N ALA A 60 0.45 20.96 -9.98
CA ALA A 60 1.79 21.51 -10.13
C ALA A 60 2.88 20.48 -9.78
N MET A 61 2.70 19.72 -8.70
CA MET A 61 3.64 18.65 -8.31
C MET A 61 3.68 17.52 -9.34
N ALA A 62 2.53 17.12 -9.90
CA ALA A 62 2.46 16.11 -10.95
C ALA A 62 3.15 16.58 -12.23
N ALA A 63 2.87 17.81 -12.69
CA ALA A 63 3.50 18.41 -13.87
C ALA A 63 5.01 18.57 -13.72
N GLY A 64 5.49 18.82 -12.50
CA GLY A 64 6.92 18.88 -12.17
C GLY A 64 7.61 17.52 -12.00
N GLY A 65 6.91 16.39 -12.19
CA GLY A 65 7.48 15.05 -11.99
C GLY A 65 7.78 14.71 -10.53
N GLY A 66 7.03 15.30 -9.58
CA GLY A 66 7.17 15.10 -8.14
C GLY A 66 6.63 13.77 -7.62
N PHE A 67 5.91 13.01 -8.44
CA PHE A 67 5.35 11.71 -8.08
C PHE A 67 6.03 10.56 -8.81
N ALA A 68 6.29 9.48 -8.08
CA ALA A 68 6.58 8.19 -8.70
C ALA A 68 5.32 7.63 -9.36
N PHE A 69 4.17 7.75 -8.71
CA PHE A 69 2.86 7.36 -9.26
C PHE A 69 1.81 8.38 -8.86
N HIS A 70 0.84 8.66 -9.73
CA HIS A 70 -0.36 9.37 -9.34
C HIS A 70 -1.59 8.85 -10.08
N TRP A 71 -2.77 8.94 -9.44
CA TRP A 71 -4.04 8.51 -10.02
C TRP A 71 -5.20 9.32 -9.44
N GLN A 72 -6.37 9.20 -10.07
CA GLN A 72 -7.63 9.77 -9.58
C GLN A 72 -8.60 8.66 -9.19
N ALA A 73 -9.28 8.81 -8.06
CA ALA A 73 -10.33 7.90 -7.62
C ALA A 73 -11.31 8.62 -6.68
N HIS A 74 -12.61 8.32 -6.80
CA HIS A 74 -13.65 8.88 -5.92
C HIS A 74 -13.63 10.42 -5.81
N GLY A 75 -13.33 11.11 -6.92
CA GLY A 75 -13.26 12.57 -6.97
C GLY A 75 -12.03 13.18 -6.27
N LEU A 76 -11.08 12.35 -5.83
CA LEU A 76 -9.83 12.76 -5.20
C LEU A 76 -8.63 12.35 -6.05
N ARG A 77 -7.51 13.04 -5.88
CA ARG A 77 -6.22 12.67 -6.45
C ARG A 77 -5.31 12.10 -5.38
N TYR A 78 -4.47 11.16 -5.80
CA TYR A 78 -3.55 10.44 -4.95
C TYR A 78 -2.20 10.38 -5.62
N GLY A 79 -1.15 10.62 -4.85
CA GLY A 79 0.24 10.62 -5.31
C GLY A 79 1.14 9.86 -4.36
N ILE A 80 2.04 9.05 -4.92
CA ILE A 80 3.20 8.49 -4.23
C ILE A 80 4.39 9.38 -4.57
N PRO A 81 4.99 10.08 -3.58
CA PRO A 81 6.12 10.96 -3.81
C PRO A 81 7.27 10.26 -4.52
N ARG A 82 7.96 10.96 -5.41
CA ARG A 82 9.13 10.43 -6.12
C ARG A 82 10.30 10.06 -5.19
N SER A 83 10.31 10.61 -3.97
CA SER A 83 11.33 10.30 -2.95
C SER A 83 11.48 8.81 -2.65
N ILE A 84 10.47 7.98 -2.94
CA ILE A 84 10.58 6.52 -2.80
C ILE A 84 11.72 5.93 -3.64
N GLU A 85 12.13 6.58 -4.74
CA GLU A 85 13.20 6.12 -5.62
C GLU A 85 14.53 6.05 -4.87
N ALA A 86 14.80 7.00 -3.97
CA ALA A 86 16.01 7.00 -3.16
C ALA A 86 16.02 5.84 -2.15
N ASP A 87 14.90 5.54 -1.51
CA ASP A 87 14.77 4.42 -0.58
C ASP A 87 14.89 3.07 -1.29
N LEU A 88 14.28 2.94 -2.47
CA LEU A 88 14.42 1.75 -3.32
C LEU A 88 15.87 1.57 -3.80
N ALA A 89 16.55 2.65 -4.18
CA ALA A 89 17.95 2.61 -4.56
C ALA A 89 18.85 2.19 -3.38
N ALA A 90 18.51 2.61 -2.16
CA ALA A 90 19.17 2.20 -0.92
C ALA A 90 18.87 0.74 -0.50
N GLY A 91 18.11 -0.02 -1.29
CA GLY A 91 17.83 -1.43 -1.00
C GLY A 91 16.73 -1.67 0.04
N LYS A 92 15.98 -0.64 0.42
CA LYS A 92 14.92 -0.76 1.43
C LYS A 92 13.65 -1.40 0.84
N LEU A 93 12.81 -1.92 1.73
CA LEU A 93 11.43 -2.28 1.44
C LEU A 93 10.56 -1.04 1.60
N VAL A 94 9.93 -0.61 0.51
CA VAL A 94 9.04 0.55 0.48
C VAL A 94 7.59 0.09 0.40
N LEU A 95 6.83 0.32 1.45
CA LEU A 95 5.42 -0.05 1.58
C LEU A 95 4.52 1.14 1.24
N ALA A 96 3.65 1.01 0.24
CA ALA A 96 2.77 2.10 -0.20
C ALA A 96 1.34 1.62 -0.45
N ASN A 97 0.35 2.33 0.07
CA ASN A 97 -1.07 2.07 -0.24
C ASN A 97 -1.36 2.56 -1.68
N LEU A 98 -1.44 1.63 -2.64
CA LEU A 98 -1.51 1.95 -4.07
C LEU A 98 -2.88 1.59 -4.66
N SER A 99 -3.20 2.18 -5.82
CA SER A 99 -4.34 1.75 -6.63
C SER A 99 -3.97 0.53 -7.48
N ARG A 100 -4.95 -0.33 -7.74
CA ARG A 100 -4.81 -1.42 -8.72
C ARG A 100 -4.46 -0.90 -10.12
N SER A 101 -4.94 0.29 -10.47
CA SER A 101 -4.73 0.92 -11.78
C SER A 101 -3.26 1.23 -12.08
N VAL A 102 -2.40 1.30 -11.07
CA VAL A 102 -0.97 1.63 -11.22
C VAL A 102 -0.05 0.45 -10.92
N LEU A 103 -0.60 -0.75 -10.66
CA LEU A 103 0.21 -1.93 -10.33
C LEU A 103 1.05 -2.44 -11.51
N ALA A 104 0.51 -2.39 -12.73
CA ALA A 104 1.24 -2.79 -13.92
C ALA A 104 2.46 -1.88 -14.13
N GLU A 105 2.25 -0.56 -14.11
CA GLU A 105 3.33 0.43 -14.20
C GLU A 105 4.36 0.24 -13.07
N ALA A 106 3.90 -0.04 -11.84
CA ALA A 106 4.80 -0.27 -10.71
C ALA A 106 5.70 -1.49 -10.92
N ALA A 107 5.14 -2.58 -11.43
CA ALA A 107 5.89 -3.81 -11.70
C ALA A 107 6.83 -3.69 -12.91
N GLU A 108 6.52 -2.83 -13.88
CA GLU A 108 7.42 -2.51 -15.00
C GLU A 108 8.62 -1.67 -14.54
N ARG A 109 8.40 -0.73 -13.60
CA ARG A 109 9.43 0.22 -13.16
C ARG A 109 10.30 -0.29 -12.02
N TYR A 110 9.75 -1.10 -11.12
CA TYR A 110 10.42 -1.52 -9.89
C TYR A 110 10.22 -3.00 -9.59
N ASN A 111 11.19 -3.59 -8.90
CA ASN A 111 11.01 -4.90 -8.27
C ASN A 111 9.84 -4.82 -7.28
N THR A 112 8.76 -5.53 -7.59
CA THR A 112 7.46 -5.34 -6.95
C THR A 112 6.89 -6.65 -6.43
N ARG A 113 6.35 -6.62 -5.21
CA ARG A 113 5.55 -7.72 -4.64
C ARG A 113 4.27 -7.15 -4.02
N VAL A 114 3.12 -7.54 -4.52
CA VAL A 114 1.83 -7.01 -4.06
C VAL A 114 1.46 -7.61 -2.72
N LEU A 115 1.04 -6.77 -1.78
CA LEU A 115 0.44 -7.18 -0.52
C LEU A 115 -1.07 -6.96 -0.58
N VAL A 116 -1.83 -8.05 -0.48
CA VAL A 116 -3.29 -8.01 -0.39
C VAL A 116 -3.69 -8.10 1.08
N ILE A 117 -4.27 -7.04 1.64
CA ILE A 117 -4.94 -7.09 2.94
C ILE A 117 -6.43 -7.30 2.68
N THR A 118 -6.99 -8.36 3.25
CA THR A 118 -8.41 -8.71 3.08
C THR A 118 -9.03 -9.19 4.39
N ALA A 119 -10.33 -9.43 4.40
CA ALA A 119 -11.06 -10.05 5.51
C ALA A 119 -12.22 -10.88 4.95
N PRO A 120 -12.81 -11.81 5.73
CA PRO A 120 -14.05 -12.48 5.37
C PRO A 120 -15.14 -11.51 4.91
N LEU A 121 -15.92 -11.91 3.90
CA LEU A 121 -16.93 -11.08 3.25
C LEU A 121 -17.90 -10.44 4.26
N GLU A 122 -18.36 -11.23 5.22
CA GLU A 122 -19.27 -10.79 6.28
C GLU A 122 -18.64 -9.70 7.17
N LEU A 123 -17.34 -9.83 7.50
CA LEU A 123 -16.62 -8.80 8.26
C LEU A 123 -16.43 -7.52 7.44
N LEU A 124 -16.15 -7.65 6.14
CA LEU A 124 -16.07 -6.48 5.26
C LEU A 124 -17.42 -5.76 5.18
N ALA A 125 -18.52 -6.50 5.01
CA ALA A 125 -19.89 -5.96 5.00
C ALA A 125 -20.20 -5.23 6.30
N ASN A 126 -19.95 -5.86 7.45
CA ASN A 126 -20.19 -5.27 8.77
C ASN A 126 -19.37 -3.99 8.98
N ARG A 127 -18.10 -3.99 8.57
CA ARG A 127 -17.22 -2.81 8.68
C ARG A 127 -17.63 -1.67 7.76
N LEU A 128 -18.17 -1.96 6.58
CA LEU A 128 -18.71 -0.94 5.68
C LEU A 128 -20.01 -0.36 6.22
N ALA A 129 -20.93 -1.23 6.67
CA ALA A 129 -22.19 -0.82 7.29
C ALA A 129 -21.99 0.07 8.52
N ALA A 130 -21.02 -0.28 9.38
CA ALA A 130 -20.69 0.50 10.59
C ALA A 130 -20.21 1.94 10.30
N ARG A 131 -19.77 2.25 9.07
CA ARG A 131 -19.37 3.62 8.69
C ARG A 131 -20.57 4.53 8.46
N GLY A 132 -21.76 3.97 8.21
CA GLY A 132 -23.01 4.71 8.00
C GLY A 132 -23.04 5.59 6.75
N ARG A 133 -22.18 5.33 5.75
CA ARG A 133 -22.04 6.16 4.53
C ARG A 133 -22.56 5.50 3.25
N GLU A 134 -22.96 4.23 3.32
CA GLU A 134 -23.21 3.37 2.17
C GLU A 134 -24.53 2.61 2.39
N THR A 135 -25.34 2.43 1.34
CA THR A 135 -26.53 1.57 1.39
C THR A 135 -26.13 0.09 1.34
N ALA A 136 -27.04 -0.83 1.70
CA ALA A 136 -26.76 -2.26 1.57
C ALA A 136 -26.44 -2.69 0.13
N GLU A 137 -27.04 -2.02 -0.86
CA GLU A 137 -26.76 -2.23 -2.28
C GLU A 137 -25.36 -1.73 -2.67
N ASP A 138 -24.96 -0.55 -2.19
CA ASP A 138 -23.58 -0.03 -2.38
C ASP A 138 -22.53 -0.97 -1.78
N ILE A 139 -22.82 -1.54 -0.61
CA ILE A 139 -21.94 -2.50 0.07
C ILE A 139 -21.82 -3.77 -0.77
N SER A 140 -22.94 -4.35 -1.21
CA SER A 140 -22.94 -5.55 -2.07
C SER A 140 -22.13 -5.33 -3.36
N GLN A 141 -22.37 -4.22 -4.07
CA GLN A 141 -21.62 -3.89 -5.29
C GLN A 141 -20.12 -3.70 -5.04
N ARG A 142 -19.73 -3.18 -3.87
CA ARG A 142 -18.32 -3.02 -3.50
C ARG A 142 -17.66 -4.35 -3.18
N LEU A 143 -18.38 -5.26 -2.55
CA LEU A 143 -17.89 -6.58 -2.17
C LEU A 143 -17.78 -7.54 -3.38
N ALA A 144 -18.64 -7.38 -4.39
CA ALA A 144 -18.59 -8.16 -5.63
C ALA A 144 -17.39 -7.82 -6.53
N ARG A 145 -16.66 -6.73 -6.25
CA ARG A 145 -15.47 -6.36 -7.02
C ARG A 145 -14.29 -7.24 -6.63
N GLU A 146 -14.02 -8.26 -7.44
CA GLU A 146 -12.82 -9.07 -7.30
C GLU A 146 -11.55 -8.22 -7.40
N VAL A 147 -10.52 -8.63 -6.68
CA VAL A 147 -9.18 -8.03 -6.75
C VAL A 147 -8.47 -8.67 -7.95
N GLU A 148 -8.77 -8.20 -9.16
CA GLU A 148 -7.97 -8.56 -10.32
C GLU A 148 -6.58 -7.90 -10.20
N LEU A 149 -5.55 -8.74 -10.26
CA LEU A 149 -4.16 -8.33 -10.27
C LEU A 149 -3.56 -8.59 -11.66
N PRO A 150 -2.63 -7.75 -12.14
CA PRO A 150 -1.91 -8.06 -13.36
C PRO A 150 -1.20 -9.42 -13.25
N PRO A 151 -1.20 -10.24 -14.32
CA PRO A 151 -0.57 -11.55 -14.30
C PRO A 151 0.94 -11.43 -14.07
N GLY A 152 1.52 -12.40 -13.35
CA GLY A 152 2.97 -12.52 -13.18
C GLY A 152 3.58 -11.70 -12.03
N ILE A 153 2.80 -10.88 -11.32
CA ILE A 153 3.32 -10.14 -10.15
C ILE A 153 3.23 -11.03 -8.90
N PRO A 154 4.34 -11.30 -8.18
CA PRO A 154 4.29 -12.03 -6.92
C PRO A 154 3.38 -11.34 -5.91
N MET A 155 2.57 -12.12 -5.19
CA MET A 155 1.66 -11.59 -4.17
C MET A 155 1.83 -12.28 -2.82
N MET A 156 1.50 -11.55 -1.76
CA MET A 156 1.35 -12.05 -0.40
C MET A 156 0.02 -11.53 0.17
N THR A 157 -0.60 -12.34 1.04
CA THR A 157 -1.91 -12.02 1.61
C THR A 157 -1.85 -11.94 3.12
N VAL A 158 -2.53 -10.95 3.69
CA VAL A 158 -2.78 -10.82 5.13
C VAL A 158 -4.28 -10.79 5.36
N MET A 159 -4.75 -11.76 6.15
CA MET A 159 -6.14 -11.82 6.60
C MET A 159 -6.29 -10.96 7.87
N ASN A 160 -7.19 -9.97 7.81
CA ASN A 160 -7.56 -9.10 8.93
C ASN A 160 -8.92 -9.50 9.50
N ASP A 161 -8.99 -10.74 9.99
CA ASP A 161 -10.16 -11.39 10.58
C ASP A 161 -10.18 -11.36 12.12
N GLY A 162 -9.12 -10.87 12.75
CA GLY A 162 -9.00 -10.69 14.19
C GLY A 162 -8.99 -9.22 14.61
N THR A 163 -8.31 -8.97 15.72
CA THR A 163 -8.02 -7.61 16.19
C THR A 163 -7.01 -6.91 15.26
N PRO A 164 -7.00 -5.56 15.22
CA PRO A 164 -5.98 -4.82 14.48
C PRO A 164 -4.54 -5.21 14.86
N SER A 165 -4.31 -5.53 16.14
CA SER A 165 -3.00 -5.97 16.62
C SER A 165 -2.56 -7.29 16.00
N GLU A 166 -3.43 -8.29 15.97
CA GLU A 166 -3.12 -9.60 15.38
C GLU A 166 -2.91 -9.50 13.86
N GLY A 167 -3.73 -8.68 13.18
CA GLY A 167 -3.55 -8.39 11.77
C GLY A 167 -2.20 -7.73 11.48
N ALA A 168 -1.75 -6.83 12.37
CA ALA A 168 -0.46 -6.16 12.25
C ALA A 168 0.72 -7.11 12.51
N ASP A 169 0.60 -8.06 13.45
CA ASP A 169 1.60 -9.11 13.65
C ASP A 169 1.79 -9.94 12.38
N ARG A 170 0.69 -10.38 11.76
CA ARG A 170 0.73 -11.13 10.50
C ARG A 170 1.37 -10.29 9.39
N LEU A 171 1.03 -9.00 9.31
CA LEU A 171 1.65 -8.07 8.36
C LEU A 171 3.16 -7.98 8.58
N VAL A 172 3.61 -7.75 9.81
CA VAL A 172 5.04 -7.66 10.15
C VAL A 172 5.79 -8.94 9.78
N VAL A 173 5.21 -10.12 10.03
CA VAL A 173 5.81 -11.41 9.61
C VAL A 173 5.99 -11.44 8.09
N ARG A 174 4.96 -11.10 7.31
CA ARG A 174 5.05 -11.07 5.83
C ARG A 174 6.07 -10.08 5.31
N LEU A 175 6.17 -8.90 5.92
CA LEU A 175 7.17 -7.89 5.53
C LEU A 175 8.60 -8.37 5.81
N ARG A 176 8.83 -9.04 6.96
CA ARG A 176 10.14 -9.62 7.29
C ARG A 176 10.51 -10.78 6.35
N GLU A 177 9.56 -11.65 6.02
CA GLU A 177 9.75 -12.69 5.00
C GLU A 177 10.13 -12.08 3.66
N ALA A 178 9.43 -11.02 3.22
CA ALA A 178 9.71 -10.34 1.96
C ALA A 178 11.13 -9.75 1.89
N VAL A 179 11.61 -9.13 2.98
CA VAL A 179 13.00 -8.67 3.09
C VAL A 179 13.97 -9.84 2.99
N PHE A 180 13.74 -10.92 3.75
CA PHE A 180 14.61 -12.10 3.74
C PHE A 180 14.74 -12.71 2.34
N PHE A 181 13.63 -12.93 1.64
CA PHE A 181 13.66 -13.46 0.28
C PHE A 181 14.31 -12.50 -0.71
N ALA A 182 14.13 -11.18 -0.55
CA ALA A 182 14.79 -10.20 -1.42
C ALA A 182 16.33 -10.23 -1.24
N SER A 183 16.82 -10.48 -0.01
CA SER A 183 18.25 -10.61 0.28
C SER A 183 18.86 -11.94 -0.21
N CYS A 184 18.15 -13.07 -0.07
CA CYS A 184 18.64 -14.39 -0.49
C CYS A 184 18.65 -14.60 -2.01
N SER A 185 17.85 -13.81 -2.76
CA SER A 185 17.78 -13.90 -4.23
C SER A 185 18.92 -13.16 -4.94
N GLN A 186 19.89 -12.59 -4.20
CA GLN A 186 21.07 -11.97 -4.79
C GLN A 186 22.12 -13.04 -5.13
N PRO A 187 22.56 -13.19 -6.38
CA PRO A 187 23.70 -14.04 -6.67
C PRO A 187 24.93 -13.49 -5.94
N GLN A 188 25.61 -14.34 -5.18
CA GLN A 188 26.92 -14.02 -4.60
C GLN A 188 27.87 -13.70 -5.76
N GLN A 189 28.15 -12.42 -6.01
CA GLN A 189 29.34 -12.04 -6.77
C GLN A 189 30.54 -12.31 -5.84
N SER A 190 31.08 -13.52 -5.95
CA SER A 190 32.39 -13.86 -5.42
C SER A 190 33.41 -12.96 -6.09
N ALA A 191 34.04 -12.10 -5.29
CA ALA A 191 35.30 -11.48 -5.60
C ALA A 191 36.26 -12.55 -6.14
N ARG A 192 36.84 -12.30 -7.31
CA ARG A 192 38.11 -12.90 -7.70
C ARG A 192 39.15 -11.79 -7.59
N VAL A 193 40.04 -11.99 -6.63
CA VAL A 193 41.37 -11.41 -6.51
C VAL A 193 42.18 -11.80 -7.76
#